data_AF-A0A2H6IFF2-F1
#
_entry.id   AF-A0A2H6IFF2-F1
#
_cell.length_a   1.000
_cell.length_b   1.000
_cell.length_c   1.000
_cell.angle_alpha   90.00
_cell.angle_beta   90.00
_cell.angle_gamma   90.00
#
_symmetry.space_group_name_H-M   'P 1'
#
loop_
_entity.id
_entity.type
_entity.pdbx_description
1 polymer ?
#
loop_
_entity_poly.entity_id
_entity_poly.type
_entity_poly.pdbx_seq_one_letter_code
_entity_poly.pdbx_strand_id
1 'polypeptide(L)'
;MAIEKASQAVVDEPLQSVPDHLRGSHYKGAEKLGRGIGYKYPHNYNGHYIQQEYLEHEQTFYEPSDEGFEQNIKTTMKKRRSNQK
;
A
#
# COMPACT_ATOMS: atom_id res chain seq x y z
N MET A 1 1.26 11.56 -15.33
CA MET A 1 0.49 10.33 -15.05
C MET A 1 0.89 9.74 -13.69
N ALA A 2 0.12 8.81 -13.11
CA ALA A 2 0.37 8.31 -11.75
C ALA A 2 1.76 7.69 -11.55
N ILE A 3 2.24 6.90 -12.53
CA ILE A 3 3.57 6.28 -12.47
C ILE A 3 4.70 7.32 -12.52
N GLU A 4 4.54 8.39 -13.30
CA GLU A 4 5.52 9.48 -13.37
C GLU A 4 5.58 10.24 -12.05
N LYS A 5 4.43 10.52 -11.42
CA LYS A 5 4.37 11.14 -10.09
C LYS A 5 5.12 10.28 -9.05
N ALA A 6 4.91 8.97 -9.07
CA ALA A 6 5.59 8.05 -8.17
C ALA A 6 7.10 7.98 -8.43
N SER A 7 7.53 7.93 -9.70
CA SER A 7 8.94 7.95 -10.08
C SER A 7 9.62 9.26 -9.68
N GLN A 8 8.93 10.39 -9.83
CA GLN A 8 9.45 11.69 -9.46
C GLN A 8 9.59 11.84 -7.94
N ALA A 9 8.64 11.31 -7.16
CA ALA A 9 8.72 11.29 -5.70
C ALA A 9 9.99 10.57 -5.20
N VAL A 10 10.41 9.49 -5.88
CA VAL A 10 11.67 8.79 -5.53
C VAL A 10 12.92 9.67 -5.75
N VAL A 11 12.87 10.60 -6.70
CA VAL A 11 13.98 11.51 -7.02
C VAL A 11 13.98 12.72 -6.09
N ASP A 12 12.81 13.30 -5.83
CA ASP A 12 12.68 14.60 -5.18
C ASP A 12 12.48 14.52 -3.67
N GLU A 13 11.99 13.39 -3.15
CA GLU A 13 11.63 13.23 -1.74
C GLU A 13 12.59 12.28 -1.01
N PRO A 14 12.69 12.39 0.34
CA PRO A 14 13.42 11.43 1.14
C PRO A 14 12.88 10.01 0.95
N LEU A 15 13.80 9.06 0.80
CA LEU A 15 13.43 7.64 0.67
C LEU A 15 12.72 7.16 1.94
N GLN A 16 11.53 6.62 1.74
CA GLN A 16 10.77 5.94 2.79
C GLN A 16 11.29 4.53 3.00
N SER A 17 11.40 4.13 4.26
CA SER A 17 11.75 2.77 4.63
C SER A 17 10.58 1.82 4.37
N VAL A 18 10.89 0.62 3.90
CA VAL A 18 9.87 -0.45 3.82
C VAL A 18 9.38 -0.77 5.24
N PRO A 19 8.06 -0.75 5.52
CA PRO A 19 7.51 -1.16 6.82
C PRO A 19 7.94 -2.57 7.21
N ASP A 20 8.19 -2.82 8.50
CA ASP A 20 8.76 -4.10 8.96
C ASP A 20 7.89 -5.30 8.59
N HIS A 21 6.56 -5.18 8.64
CA HIS A 21 5.63 -6.23 8.24
C HIS A 21 5.61 -6.51 6.72
N LEU A 22 6.26 -5.68 5.90
CA LEU A 22 6.42 -5.92 4.46
C LEU A 22 7.83 -6.38 4.09
N ARG A 23 8.77 -6.38 5.04
CA ARG A 23 10.14 -6.86 4.80
C ARG A 23 10.17 -8.38 4.75
N GLY A 24 11.12 -8.92 4.00
CA GLY A 24 11.35 -10.36 3.93
C GLY A 24 11.66 -10.96 5.31
N SER A 25 11.02 -12.10 5.59
CA SER A 25 11.15 -12.87 6.84
C SER A 25 12.04 -14.12 6.72
N HIS A 26 12.43 -14.51 5.51
CA HIS A 26 12.99 -15.84 5.23
C HIS A 26 14.50 -16.01 5.48
N TYR A 27 15.23 -14.99 5.93
CA TYR A 27 16.67 -15.10 6.21
C TYR A 27 16.96 -15.14 7.70
N LYS A 28 18.11 -15.73 8.02
CA LYS A 28 18.60 -15.89 9.39
C LYS A 28 18.70 -14.53 10.09
N GLY A 29 17.90 -14.34 11.14
CA GLY A 29 17.87 -13.10 11.93
C GLY A 29 16.70 -12.15 11.65
N ALA A 30 15.84 -12.44 10.66
CA ALA A 30 14.67 -11.61 10.38
C ALA A 30 13.72 -11.49 11.60
N GLU A 31 13.48 -12.59 12.32
CA GLU A 31 12.67 -12.60 13.54
C GLU A 31 13.25 -11.69 14.64
N LYS A 32 14.58 -11.70 14.83
CA LYS A 32 15.26 -10.85 15.82
C LYS A 32 15.17 -9.37 15.47
N LEU A 33 15.03 -9.06 14.18
CA LEU A 33 14.86 -7.70 13.66
C LEU A 33 13.39 -7.30 13.51
N GLY A 34 12.44 -8.15 13.93
CA GLY A 34 11.00 -7.88 13.82
C GLY A 34 10.45 -7.90 12.39
N ARG A 35 11.19 -8.41 11.42
CA ARG A 35 10.86 -8.29 9.99
C ARG A 35 9.89 -9.38 9.54
N GLY A 36 8.87 -8.95 8.79
CA GLY A 36 7.73 -9.76 8.35
C GLY A 36 6.72 -10.08 9.45
N ILE A 37 6.96 -9.66 10.69
CA ILE A 37 6.02 -9.84 11.80
C ILE A 37 4.87 -8.85 11.62
N GLY A 38 3.63 -9.33 11.77
CA GLY A 38 2.43 -8.51 11.64
C GLY A 38 1.89 -8.35 10.23
N TYR A 39 2.50 -9.01 9.22
CA TYR A 39 1.95 -9.03 7.87
C TYR A 39 0.55 -9.68 7.86
N LYS A 40 -0.44 -8.94 7.38
CA LYS A 40 -1.80 -9.44 7.18
C LYS A 40 -1.94 -9.88 5.72
N TYR A 41 -2.06 -11.19 5.51
CA TYR A 41 -2.28 -11.75 4.19
C TYR A 41 -3.71 -11.45 3.69
N PRO A 42 -3.92 -10.60 2.66
CA PRO A 42 -5.24 -10.08 2.31
C PRO A 42 -6.28 -11.16 1.97
N HIS A 43 -5.84 -12.29 1.42
CA HIS A 43 -6.75 -13.37 1.02
C HIS A 43 -7.42 -14.08 2.19
N ASN A 44 -6.91 -13.94 3.42
CA ASN A 44 -7.53 -14.49 4.62
C ASN A 44 -8.70 -13.63 5.15
N TYR A 45 -8.95 -12.46 4.56
CA TYR A 45 -9.97 -11.51 5.01
C TYR A 45 -11.14 -11.46 4.03
N ASN A 46 -12.32 -11.12 4.55
CA ASN A 46 -13.52 -10.99 3.73
C ASN A 46 -13.32 -9.95 2.61
N GLY A 47 -13.76 -10.28 1.39
CA GLY A 47 -13.54 -9.44 0.21
C GLY A 47 -12.08 -9.37 -0.24
N HIS A 48 -11.21 -10.25 0.28
CA HIS A 48 -9.78 -10.33 -0.02
C HIS A 48 -9.05 -9.00 0.18
N TYR A 49 -9.48 -8.24 1.18
CA TYR A 49 -8.94 -6.92 1.48
C TYR A 49 -8.83 -6.74 2.99
N ILE A 50 -7.69 -6.20 3.40
CA ILE A 50 -7.43 -5.80 4.78
C ILE A 50 -6.69 -4.48 4.76
N GLN A 51 -7.10 -3.57 5.64
CA GLN A 51 -6.38 -2.34 5.86
C GLN A 51 -5.04 -2.64 6.54
N GLN A 52 -3.98 -2.12 5.93
CA GLN A 52 -2.60 -2.28 6.37
C GLN A 52 -1.81 -1.12 5.77
N GLU A 53 -0.79 -0.66 6.50
CA GLU A 53 0.13 0.36 6.01
C GLU A 53 1.07 -0.23 4.94
N TYR A 54 1.18 0.44 3.80
CA TYR A 54 2.07 0.02 2.70
C TYR A 54 3.19 1.02 2.39
N LEU A 55 3.03 2.25 2.85
CA LEU A 55 4.02 3.31 2.80
C LEU A 55 4.31 3.76 4.23
N GLU A 56 5.49 4.30 4.49
CA GLU A 56 5.84 4.87 5.80
C GLU A 56 5.05 6.16 6.06
N HIS A 57 4.77 6.91 5.00
CA HIS A 57 3.94 8.11 5.00
C HIS A 57 2.87 8.00 3.89
N GLU A 58 1.64 8.40 4.21
CA GLU A 58 0.54 8.30 3.25
C GLU A 58 0.77 9.21 2.03
N GLN A 59 0.69 8.63 0.83
CA GLN A 59 0.76 9.33 -0.44
C GLN A 59 -0.25 8.77 -1.44
N THR A 60 -0.76 9.63 -2.32
CA THR A 60 -1.68 9.23 -3.39
C THR A 60 -1.16 9.71 -4.73
N PHE A 61 -0.90 8.77 -5.64
CA PHE A 61 -0.41 9.07 -6.99
C PHE A 61 -1.47 8.85 -8.08
N TYR A 62 -2.35 7.85 -7.87
CA TYR A 62 -3.38 7.48 -8.83
C TYR A 62 -4.73 8.10 -8.46
N GLU A 63 -5.26 8.87 -9.40
CA GLU A 63 -6.55 9.56 -9.33
C GLU A 63 -7.38 9.10 -10.54
N PRO A 64 -8.24 8.07 -10.38
CA PRO A 64 -9.05 7.56 -11.49
C PRO A 64 -10.01 8.64 -12.00
N SER A 65 -10.16 8.70 -13.31
CA SER A 65 -11.16 9.54 -13.97
C SER A 65 -12.58 9.03 -13.71
N ASP A 66 -13.55 9.81 -14.16
CA ASP A 66 -14.96 9.40 -14.19
C ASP A 66 -15.36 8.78 -15.53
N GLU A 67 -14.40 8.32 -16.35
CA GLU A 67 -14.70 7.78 -17.67
C GLU A 67 -14.62 6.24 -17.71
N GLY A 68 -15.64 5.62 -18.29
CA GLY A 68 -15.68 4.18 -18.52
C GLY A 68 -15.48 3.34 -17.25
N PHE A 69 -14.56 2.39 -17.32
CA PHE A 69 -14.30 1.45 -16.23
C PHE A 69 -13.65 2.10 -15.00
N GLU A 70 -12.99 3.26 -15.15
CA GLU A 70 -12.33 3.93 -14.03
C GLU A 70 -13.33 4.40 -12.96
N GLN A 71 -14.60 4.65 -13.31
CA GLN A 71 -15.66 4.91 -12.33
C GLN A 71 -15.81 3.78 -11.29
N ASN A 72 -15.70 2.52 -11.74
CA ASN A 72 -15.81 1.35 -10.86
C ASN A 72 -14.59 1.26 -9.93
N ILE A 73 -13.40 1.58 -10.46
CA ILE A 73 -12.16 1.62 -9.70
C ILE A 73 -12.25 2.72 -8.63
N LYS A 74 -12.66 3.94 -9.01
CA LYS A 74 -12.87 5.08 -8.11
C LYS A 74 -13.84 4.75 -6.98
N THR A 75 -14.97 4.11 -7.30
CA THR A 75 -15.96 3.68 -6.31
C THR A 75 -15.38 2.64 -5.34
N THR A 76 -14.64 1.66 -5.85
CA THR A 76 -14.00 0.63 -5.02
C THR A 76 -12.91 1.21 -4.12
N MET A 77 -12.08 2.11 -4.66
CA MET A 77 -11.05 2.83 -3.88
C MET A 77 -11.68 3.69 -2.78
N LYS A 78 -12.77 4.41 -3.08
CA LYS A 78 -13.48 5.22 -2.09
C LYS A 78 -14.06 4.36 -0.95
N LYS A 79 -14.66 3.20 -1.26
CA LYS A 79 -15.15 2.24 -0.25
C LYS A 79 -14.03 1.72 0.65
N ARG A 80 -12.87 1.38 0.06
CA ARG A 80 -11.71 0.90 0.82
C ARG A 80 -11.13 1.97 1.74
N ARG A 81 -11.06 3.24 1.28
CA ARG A 81 -10.59 4.39 2.07
C ARG A 81 -11.59 4.87 3.12
N SER A 82 -12.90 4.73 2.90
CA SER A 82 -13.90 5.13 3.90
C SER A 82 -13.95 4.21 5.11
N ASN A 83 -13.59 2.93 4.91
CA ASN A 83 -13.48 1.94 5.99
C ASN A 83 -12.18 2.11 6.82
N GLN A 84 -11.42 3.18 6.58
CA GLN A 84 -10.19 3.55 7.28
C GLN A 84 -10.43 4.31 8.61
N LYS A 85 -11.71 4.59 8.95
CA LYS A 85 -12.12 5.30 10.17
C LYS A 85 -12.61 4.36 11.26
#